data_AF-A0A3L7UBV5-F1
#
_entry.id   AF-A0A3L7UBV5-F1
#
_cell.length_a   1.000
_cell.length_b   1.000
_cell.length_c   1.000
_cell.angle_alpha   90.00
_cell.angle_beta   90.00
_cell.angle_gamma   90.00
#
_symmetry.space_group_name_H-M   'P 1'
#
loop_
_entity.id
_entity.type
_entity.pdbx_description
1 polymer ?
#
loop_
_entity_poly.entity_id
_entity_poly.type
_entity_poly.pdbx_seq_one_letter_code
_entity_poly.pdbx_strand_id
1 'polypeptide(L)'
;MEFPRIGCQAGEVSVLNSQSSSPFPMNRRAALQIGAGLFGLSLPRLLQAADSSQTSKSDLSCIFIFLAGGASQFETFDPKPNAPAEIRGLWNPTQTNVPGISICEMLPLMAQRMDKVAVIRSWQGKNGGHDIGSQHVTSGFLPQRGGQYFPNFGCLVSALSGSKVEGIPAHFGLPVAARYTNPPGYLGPAFDAFNIKGDPRTPELQGSKLKLAPVRFEDRRSMLTQLENLCRLNERSSDAYEAHDKFSEEAISLLTSGTMERAMNLDAEPLALRERYGLNIYGQRVLMARRLIEAGARFVTINQAVQGGLFGAGT
;
A
#
# COMPACT_ATOMS: atom_id res chain seq x y z
N MET A 1 -59.72 13.03 -58.17
CA MET A 1 -60.25 12.37 -56.95
C MET A 1 -60.30 13.45 -55.87
N GLU A 2 -61.38 14.23 -55.83
CA GLU A 2 -62.59 14.01 -54.98
C GLU A 2 -62.22 14.12 -53.48
N PHE A 3 -62.34 15.30 -52.85
CA PHE A 3 -63.51 15.90 -52.14
C PHE A 3 -63.70 15.32 -50.70
N PRO A 4 -64.44 15.96 -49.76
CA PRO A 4 -64.16 17.19 -49.01
C PRO A 4 -64.41 17.04 -47.47
N ARG A 5 -64.55 18.18 -46.78
CA ARG A 5 -64.79 18.44 -45.34
C ARG A 5 -66.04 17.77 -44.71
N ILE A 6 -66.03 17.73 -43.35
CA ILE A 6 -67.08 18.10 -42.36
C ILE A 6 -67.31 16.99 -41.30
N GLY A 7 -67.39 17.37 -40.01
CA GLY A 7 -68.24 16.66 -39.05
C GLY A 7 -67.77 16.70 -37.59
N CYS A 8 -68.45 17.48 -36.76
CA CYS A 8 -68.23 17.63 -35.33
C CYS A 8 -69.05 16.61 -34.52
N GLN A 9 -68.46 16.11 -33.42
CA GLN A 9 -69.04 15.65 -32.13
C GLN A 9 -70.17 14.60 -32.03
N ALA A 10 -69.86 13.58 -31.20
CA ALA A 10 -70.55 13.17 -29.97
C ALA A 10 -70.90 11.66 -29.94
N GLY A 11 -70.33 10.95 -28.95
CA GLY A 11 -70.60 9.54 -28.70
C GLY A 11 -69.72 9.01 -27.56
N GLU A 12 -70.20 9.17 -26.35
CA GLU A 12 -69.60 8.75 -25.08
C GLU A 12 -69.52 7.22 -24.99
N VAL A 13 -68.33 6.67 -24.70
CA VAL A 13 -68.20 5.31 -24.13
C VAL A 13 -67.21 5.41 -22.97
N SER A 14 -67.74 5.33 -21.77
CA SER A 14 -66.98 5.20 -20.53
C SER A 14 -66.19 3.89 -20.56
N VAL A 15 -64.86 3.96 -20.48
CA VAL A 15 -64.04 2.82 -20.09
C VAL A 15 -63.37 3.18 -18.77
N LEU A 16 -63.78 2.43 -17.75
CA LEU A 16 -63.41 2.53 -16.35
C LEU A 16 -61.89 2.54 -16.18
N ASN A 17 -61.40 3.54 -15.45
CA ASN A 17 -60.02 3.66 -15.02
C ASN A 17 -59.73 2.58 -13.95
N SER A 18 -59.26 1.40 -14.36
CA SER A 18 -58.71 0.43 -13.42
C SER A 18 -57.26 0.84 -13.10
N GLN A 19 -57.10 1.67 -12.07
CA GLN A 19 -55.81 1.79 -11.42
C GLN A 19 -55.48 0.45 -10.76
N SER A 20 -54.71 -0.39 -11.46
CA SER A 20 -54.04 -1.52 -10.82
C SER A 20 -52.89 -0.97 -10.00
N SER A 21 -53.10 -0.82 -8.69
CA SER A 21 -52.05 -0.55 -7.73
C SER A 21 -51.03 -1.71 -7.74
N SER A 22 -49.89 -1.51 -8.40
CA SER A 22 -48.75 -2.41 -8.27
C SER A 22 -48.11 -2.21 -6.90
N PRO A 23 -47.84 -3.27 -6.12
CA PRO A 23 -47.15 -3.14 -4.85
C PRO A 23 -45.68 -2.82 -5.15
N PHE A 24 -45.14 -1.80 -4.50
CA PHE A 24 -43.77 -1.33 -4.65
C PHE A 24 -42.76 -2.50 -4.72
N PRO A 25 -41.90 -2.61 -5.74
CA PRO A 25 -40.84 -3.61 -5.73
C PRO A 25 -39.83 -3.21 -4.65
N MET A 26 -39.87 -3.90 -3.52
CA MET A 26 -38.91 -3.74 -2.43
C MET A 26 -37.50 -4.05 -2.97
N ASN A 27 -36.67 -3.02 -3.12
CA ASN A 27 -35.28 -3.20 -3.49
C ASN A 27 -34.53 -3.87 -2.32
N ARG A 28 -33.51 -4.70 -2.59
CA ARG A 28 -32.71 -5.42 -1.58
C ARG A 28 -32.23 -4.52 -0.44
N ARG A 29 -31.87 -3.27 -0.77
CA ARG A 29 -31.48 -2.25 0.21
C ARG A 29 -32.60 -1.87 1.17
N ALA A 30 -33.83 -1.73 0.69
CA ALA A 30 -35.00 -1.41 1.50
C ALA A 30 -35.37 -2.58 2.42
N ALA A 31 -35.30 -3.81 1.92
CA ALA A 31 -35.51 -5.02 2.73
C ALA A 31 -34.45 -5.15 3.86
N LEU A 32 -33.18 -4.83 3.57
CA LEU A 32 -32.10 -4.83 4.57
C LEU A 32 -32.26 -3.70 5.60
N GLN A 33 -32.71 -2.52 5.19
CA GLN A 33 -32.97 -1.41 6.11
C GLN A 33 -34.14 -1.68 7.06
N ILE A 34 -35.23 -2.29 6.55
CA ILE A 34 -36.38 -2.68 7.36
C ILE A 34 -36.01 -3.86 8.28
N GLY A 35 -35.25 -4.83 7.77
CA GLY A 35 -34.79 -6.00 8.53
C GLY A 35 -33.82 -5.63 9.67
N ALA A 36 -32.95 -4.64 9.49
CA ALA A 36 -32.04 -4.18 10.54
C ALA A 36 -32.78 -3.66 11.79
N GLY A 37 -33.92 -2.97 11.59
CA GLY A 37 -34.77 -2.50 12.68
C GLY A 37 -35.59 -3.61 13.36
N LEU A 38 -36.17 -4.54 12.58
CA LEU A 38 -37.03 -5.60 13.12
C LEU A 38 -36.27 -6.73 13.83
N PHE A 39 -35.04 -7.05 13.40
CA PHE A 39 -34.23 -8.14 13.96
C PHE A 39 -33.21 -7.68 15.03
N GLY A 40 -33.39 -6.48 15.59
CA GLY A 40 -32.67 -6.04 16.79
C GLY A 40 -31.23 -5.58 16.56
N LEU A 41 -30.83 -5.28 15.32
CA LEU A 41 -29.59 -4.58 15.00
C LEU A 41 -29.79 -3.08 15.20
N SER A 42 -30.03 -2.67 16.44
CA SER A 42 -30.06 -1.26 16.80
C SER A 42 -28.64 -0.69 16.81
N LEU A 43 -28.49 0.57 16.43
CA LEU A 43 -27.21 1.27 16.44
C LEU A 43 -26.48 1.15 17.81
N PRO A 44 -27.15 1.24 18.97
CA PRO A 44 -26.51 0.99 20.26
C PRO A 44 -25.95 -0.43 20.41
N ARG A 45 -26.66 -1.44 19.90
CA ARG A 45 -26.22 -2.84 19.97
C ARG A 45 -25.06 -3.12 19.02
N LEU A 46 -25.02 -2.43 17.88
CA LEU A 46 -23.91 -2.46 16.94
C LEU A 46 -22.65 -1.80 17.54
N LEU A 47 -22.82 -0.66 18.21
CA LEU A 47 -21.74 0.04 18.93
C LEU A 47 -21.23 -0.80 20.11
N GLN A 48 -22.13 -1.40 20.89
CA GLN A 48 -21.77 -2.27 22.01
C GLN A 48 -21.10 -3.57 21.54
N ALA A 49 -21.51 -4.12 20.38
CA ALA A 49 -20.82 -5.24 19.74
C ALA A 49 -19.41 -4.86 19.28
N ALA A 50 -19.23 -3.66 18.71
CA ALA A 50 -17.92 -3.13 18.31
C ALA A 50 -16.99 -2.91 19.52
N ASP A 51 -17.53 -2.41 20.63
CA ASP A 51 -16.77 -2.24 21.89
C ASP A 51 -16.44 -3.59 22.56
N SER A 52 -17.35 -4.56 22.49
CA SER A 52 -17.13 -5.92 23.02
C SER A 52 -16.22 -6.78 22.12
N SER A 53 -16.06 -6.41 20.85
CA SER A 53 -15.01 -6.95 20.00
C SER A 53 -13.68 -6.29 20.35
N GLN A 54 -13.13 -6.68 21.51
CA GLN A 54 -11.68 -6.86 21.62
C GLN A 54 -11.27 -8.02 20.69
N THR A 55 -11.58 -7.92 19.40
CA THR A 55 -10.75 -8.55 18.38
C THR A 55 -9.36 -8.06 18.72
N SER A 56 -8.46 -8.96 19.13
CA SER A 56 -7.05 -8.61 19.26
C SER A 56 -6.72 -7.79 18.03
N LYS A 57 -6.31 -6.52 18.20
CA LYS A 57 -5.93 -5.69 17.06
C LYS A 57 -4.91 -6.52 16.32
N SER A 58 -5.30 -7.10 15.18
CA SER A 58 -4.45 -8.06 14.50
C SER A 58 -3.18 -7.31 14.18
N ASP A 59 -2.07 -7.76 14.77
CA ASP A 59 -0.78 -7.07 14.70
C ASP A 59 -0.15 -7.29 13.31
N LEU A 60 -0.82 -6.74 12.30
CA LEU A 60 -0.53 -6.94 10.90
C LEU A 60 0.73 -6.18 10.52
N SER A 61 1.61 -6.88 9.82
CA SER A 61 2.76 -6.32 9.13
C SER A 61 2.57 -6.51 7.63
N CYS A 62 3.03 -5.55 6.83
CA CYS A 62 2.89 -5.58 5.38
C CYS A 62 4.22 -5.33 4.68
N ILE A 63 4.55 -6.21 3.72
CA ILE A 63 5.61 -5.98 2.74
C ILE A 63 4.93 -5.61 1.43
N PHE A 64 5.05 -4.35 1.04
CA PHE A 64 4.47 -3.82 -0.19
C PHE A 64 5.51 -3.82 -1.31
N ILE A 65 5.36 -4.72 -2.28
CA ILE A 65 6.24 -4.81 -3.44
C ILE A 65 5.67 -3.95 -4.56
N PHE A 66 6.28 -2.79 -4.79
CA PHE A 66 5.90 -1.87 -5.85
C PHE A 66 6.78 -2.06 -7.08
N LEU A 67 6.21 -2.63 -8.15
CA LEU A 67 6.90 -2.86 -9.42
C LEU A 67 6.82 -1.60 -10.31
N ALA A 68 7.72 -0.64 -10.08
CA ALA A 68 7.78 0.60 -10.84
C ALA A 68 8.30 0.35 -12.28
N GLY A 69 7.38 0.41 -13.25
CA GLY A 69 7.62 0.02 -14.64
C GLY A 69 6.87 -1.27 -15.02
N GLY A 70 6.63 -2.13 -14.03
CA GLY A 70 5.66 -3.23 -14.05
C GLY A 70 5.95 -4.38 -15.01
N ALA A 71 5.60 -5.59 -14.59
CA ALA A 71 5.28 -6.66 -15.53
C ALA A 71 3.84 -6.45 -16.00
N SER A 72 3.53 -6.67 -17.27
CA SER A 72 2.16 -6.48 -17.74
C SER A 72 1.22 -7.51 -17.12
N GLN A 73 -0.05 -7.11 -16.95
CA GLN A 73 -1.08 -7.97 -16.39
C GLN A 73 -1.32 -9.22 -17.25
N PHE A 74 -1.10 -9.14 -18.56
CA PHE A 74 -1.31 -10.26 -19.49
C PHE A 74 -0.23 -11.34 -19.37
N GLU A 75 1.01 -10.95 -19.05
CA GLU A 75 2.11 -11.90 -18.80
C GLU A 75 2.24 -12.27 -17.30
N THR A 76 1.29 -11.89 -16.45
CA THR A 76 1.31 -12.23 -15.01
C THR A 76 0.01 -12.85 -14.53
N PHE A 77 -0.89 -12.03 -13.96
CA PHE A 77 -2.05 -12.50 -13.19
C PHE A 77 -3.37 -12.44 -13.95
N ASP A 78 -3.41 -11.96 -15.19
CA ASP A 78 -4.63 -11.85 -16.00
C ASP A 78 -4.38 -12.19 -17.48
N PRO A 79 -3.94 -13.42 -17.81
CA PRO A 79 -3.73 -13.83 -19.19
C PRO A 79 -5.03 -13.75 -19.99
N LYS A 80 -4.93 -13.30 -21.25
CA LYS A 80 -6.07 -13.14 -22.18
C LYS A 80 -5.96 -14.12 -23.36
N PRO A 81 -6.11 -15.44 -23.15
CA PRO A 81 -5.86 -16.44 -24.18
C PRO A 81 -6.74 -16.31 -25.43
N ASN A 82 -7.94 -15.74 -25.24
CA ASN A 82 -8.94 -15.55 -26.29
C ASN A 82 -8.88 -14.16 -26.95
N ALA A 83 -7.95 -13.28 -26.53
CA ALA A 83 -7.75 -12.00 -27.19
C ALA A 83 -7.05 -12.20 -28.56
N PRO A 84 -7.21 -11.26 -29.51
CA PRO A 84 -6.44 -11.24 -30.75
C PRO A 84 -4.92 -11.33 -30.49
N ALA A 85 -4.17 -11.87 -31.44
CA ALA A 85 -2.74 -12.11 -31.27
C ALA A 85 -1.93 -10.83 -30.97
N GLU A 86 -2.43 -9.67 -31.40
CA GLU A 86 -1.84 -8.36 -31.19
C GLU A 86 -2.04 -7.82 -29.76
N ILE A 87 -3.01 -8.36 -29.02
CA ILE A 87 -3.36 -7.95 -27.65
C ILE A 87 -2.97 -9.03 -26.63
N ARG A 88 -3.09 -10.30 -27.04
CA ARG A 88 -2.75 -11.45 -26.22
C ARG A 88 -1.25 -11.42 -25.91
N GLY A 89 -0.92 -11.56 -24.62
CA GLY A 89 0.47 -11.71 -24.18
C GLY A 89 1.14 -12.93 -24.83
N LEU A 90 2.48 -12.92 -24.85
CA LEU A 90 3.29 -13.96 -25.50
C LEU A 90 3.08 -15.37 -24.90
N TRP A 91 2.82 -15.42 -23.60
CA TRP A 91 2.82 -16.65 -22.81
C TRP A 91 1.41 -17.23 -22.62
N ASN A 92 1.36 -18.55 -22.42
CA ASN A 92 0.11 -19.26 -22.22
C ASN A 92 -0.38 -19.20 -20.76
N PRO A 93 -1.69 -19.34 -20.54
CA PRO A 93 -2.22 -19.56 -19.20
C PRO A 93 -1.87 -20.97 -18.69
N THR A 94 -1.52 -21.07 -17.41
CA THR A 94 -1.40 -22.33 -16.67
C THR A 94 -2.47 -22.41 -15.58
N GLN A 95 -2.90 -23.63 -15.27
CA GLN A 95 -3.84 -23.86 -14.18
C GLN A 95 -3.14 -23.75 -12.83
N THR A 96 -3.89 -23.29 -11.84
CA THR A 96 -3.38 -23.09 -10.47
C THR A 96 -3.94 -24.17 -9.54
N ASN A 97 -3.47 -24.20 -8.29
CA ASN A 97 -4.03 -25.09 -7.27
C ASN A 97 -5.46 -24.71 -6.85
N VAL A 98 -6.00 -23.58 -7.33
CA VAL A 98 -7.38 -23.15 -7.13
C VAL A 98 -8.18 -23.33 -8.43
N PRO A 99 -9.22 -24.19 -8.46
CA PRO A 99 -10.05 -24.39 -9.64
C PRO A 99 -10.67 -23.08 -10.15
N GLY A 100 -10.62 -22.89 -11.47
CA GLY A 100 -11.18 -21.69 -12.12
C GLY A 100 -10.26 -20.46 -12.12
N ILE A 101 -9.09 -20.54 -11.47
CA ILE A 101 -8.06 -19.50 -11.55
C ILE A 101 -6.90 -19.99 -12.41
N SER A 102 -6.60 -19.21 -13.46
CA SER A 102 -5.42 -19.39 -14.31
C SER A 102 -4.57 -18.11 -14.31
N ILE A 103 -3.25 -18.29 -14.36
CA ILE A 103 -2.23 -17.22 -14.43
C ILE A 103 -1.22 -17.57 -15.53
N CYS A 104 -0.25 -16.69 -15.82
CA CYS A 104 0.80 -16.94 -16.80
C CYS A 104 1.69 -18.15 -16.43
N GLU A 105 2.04 -18.98 -17.42
CA GLU A 105 2.91 -20.15 -17.25
C GLU A 105 4.32 -19.83 -16.72
N MET A 106 4.78 -18.58 -16.85
CA MET A 106 6.05 -18.10 -16.32
C MET A 106 6.08 -17.94 -14.79
N LEU A 107 4.95 -18.17 -14.11
CA LEU A 107 4.83 -18.09 -12.65
C LEU A 107 4.45 -19.45 -12.01
N PRO A 108 5.17 -20.56 -12.30
CA PRO A 108 4.75 -21.90 -11.88
C PRO A 108 4.73 -22.07 -10.35
N LEU A 109 5.69 -21.46 -9.64
CA LEU A 109 5.72 -21.49 -8.17
C LEU A 109 4.60 -20.65 -7.53
N MET A 110 4.13 -19.61 -8.22
CA MET A 110 2.98 -18.84 -7.78
C MET A 110 1.68 -19.61 -8.02
N ALA A 111 1.56 -20.31 -9.15
CA ALA A 111 0.41 -21.13 -9.48
C ALA A 111 0.12 -22.21 -8.41
N GLN A 112 1.17 -22.73 -7.77
CA GLN A 112 1.08 -23.68 -6.66
C GLN A 112 0.64 -23.06 -5.32
N ARG A 113 0.53 -21.72 -5.23
CA ARG A 113 0.27 -20.97 -4.00
C ARG A 113 -0.92 -20.02 -4.13
N MET A 114 -1.75 -20.18 -5.17
CA MET A 114 -2.86 -19.27 -5.43
C MET A 114 -3.96 -19.36 -4.37
N ASP A 115 -4.00 -20.44 -3.58
CA ASP A 115 -4.81 -20.57 -2.36
C ASP A 115 -4.50 -19.49 -1.30
N LYS A 116 -3.34 -18.82 -1.40
CA LYS A 116 -2.89 -17.77 -0.48
C LYS A 116 -2.91 -16.37 -1.10
N VAL A 117 -3.42 -16.24 -2.33
CA VAL A 117 -3.33 -15.01 -3.11
C VAL A 117 -4.73 -14.51 -3.46
N ALA A 118 -4.98 -13.24 -3.15
CA ALA A 118 -6.16 -12.52 -3.66
C ALA A 118 -5.74 -11.69 -4.88
N VAL A 119 -6.28 -12.03 -6.05
CA VAL A 119 -6.02 -11.28 -7.29
C VAL A 119 -7.11 -10.23 -7.50
N ILE A 120 -6.71 -8.97 -7.67
CA ILE A 120 -7.61 -7.86 -7.97
C ILE A 120 -7.42 -7.44 -9.43
N ARG A 121 -8.38 -7.81 -10.30
CA ARG A 121 -8.39 -7.48 -11.74
C ARG A 121 -9.30 -6.31 -12.09
N SER A 122 -10.03 -5.77 -11.10
CA SER A 122 -11.04 -4.73 -11.28
C SER A 122 -10.48 -3.31 -11.18
N TRP A 123 -9.20 -3.14 -10.86
CA TRP A 123 -8.59 -1.83 -10.71
C TRP A 123 -8.15 -1.27 -12.07
N GLN A 124 -8.55 -0.03 -12.35
CA GLN A 124 -8.15 0.70 -13.55
C GLN A 124 -7.59 2.06 -13.15
N GLY A 125 -6.37 2.34 -13.60
CA GLY A 125 -5.76 3.66 -13.43
C GLY A 125 -6.51 4.72 -14.24
N LYS A 126 -6.61 5.93 -13.69
CA LYS A 126 -7.24 7.09 -14.34
C LYS A 126 -6.23 8.03 -15.03
N ASN A 127 -4.94 7.68 -14.98
CA ASN A 127 -3.85 8.50 -15.48
C ASN A 127 -2.68 7.60 -15.92
N GLY A 128 -2.01 7.93 -17.02
CA GLY A 128 -0.88 7.17 -17.56
C GLY A 128 0.50 7.68 -17.14
N GLY A 129 0.58 8.79 -16.40
CA GLY A 129 1.82 9.35 -15.86
C GLY A 129 2.37 8.50 -14.72
N HIS A 130 3.69 8.28 -14.72
CA HIS A 130 4.37 7.48 -13.70
C HIS A 130 4.21 8.06 -12.29
N ASP A 131 4.21 9.38 -12.16
CA ASP A 131 4.05 10.12 -10.91
C ASP A 131 2.64 10.00 -10.33
N ILE A 132 1.64 10.47 -11.07
CA ILE A 132 0.24 10.48 -10.65
C ILE A 132 -0.28 9.05 -10.47
N GLY A 133 0.09 8.14 -11.37
CA GLY A 133 -0.25 6.73 -11.27
C GLY A 133 0.32 6.06 -10.03
N SER A 134 1.60 6.31 -9.72
CA SER A 134 2.22 5.78 -8.50
C SER A 134 1.52 6.28 -7.25
N GLN A 135 1.27 7.59 -7.16
CA GLN A 135 0.55 8.17 -6.02
C GLN A 135 -0.85 7.58 -5.84
N HIS A 136 -1.57 7.39 -6.93
CA HIS A 136 -2.92 6.84 -6.89
C HIS A 136 -2.93 5.40 -6.37
N VAL A 137 -1.97 4.57 -6.78
CA VAL A 137 -1.84 3.19 -6.28
C VAL A 137 -1.40 3.16 -4.82
N THR A 138 -0.47 4.03 -4.40
CA THR A 138 0.12 3.97 -3.06
C THR A 138 -0.71 4.65 -1.98
N SER A 139 -1.62 5.55 -2.36
CA SER A 139 -2.52 6.26 -1.42
C SER A 139 -3.99 5.87 -1.59
N GLY A 140 -4.38 5.29 -2.73
CA GLY A 140 -5.78 5.04 -3.09
C GLY A 140 -6.53 6.27 -3.62
N PHE A 141 -5.91 7.46 -3.62
CA PHE A 141 -6.52 8.71 -4.05
C PHE A 141 -5.81 9.27 -5.27
N LEU A 142 -6.57 9.57 -6.32
CA LEU A 142 -6.04 10.27 -7.49
C LEU A 142 -5.78 11.74 -7.10
N PRO A 143 -4.52 12.22 -7.12
CA PRO A 143 -4.24 13.60 -6.78
C PRO A 143 -4.87 14.53 -7.82
N GLN A 144 -5.52 15.60 -7.36
CA GLN A 144 -5.97 16.67 -8.24
C GLN A 144 -4.76 17.45 -8.76
N ARG A 145 -4.87 18.02 -9.97
CA ARG A 145 -3.79 18.83 -10.56
C ARG A 145 -3.53 20.06 -9.67
N GLY A 146 -2.32 20.19 -9.16
CA GLY A 146 -1.96 21.25 -8.19
C GLY A 146 -2.52 21.04 -6.78
N GLY A 147 -3.16 19.90 -6.51
CA GLY A 147 -3.68 19.53 -5.20
C GLY A 147 -2.63 18.86 -4.31
N GLN A 148 -2.99 18.65 -3.05
CA GLN A 148 -2.15 17.97 -2.07
C GLN A 148 -2.04 16.47 -2.36
N TYR A 149 -0.84 15.92 -2.19
CA TYR A 149 -0.64 14.47 -2.23
C TYR A 149 -1.16 13.83 -0.94
N PHE A 150 -1.90 12.74 -1.10
CA PHE A 150 -2.34 11.92 0.03
C PHE A 150 -1.19 11.07 0.55
N PRO A 151 -1.12 10.83 1.87
CA PRO A 151 -0.10 9.96 2.43
C PRO A 151 -0.22 8.54 1.87
N ASN A 152 0.91 7.86 1.66
CA ASN A 152 0.87 6.46 1.26
C ASN A 152 0.48 5.54 2.44
N PHE A 153 0.18 4.28 2.13
CA PHE A 153 -0.19 3.29 3.15
C PHE A 153 0.83 3.15 4.30
N GLY A 154 2.13 3.23 4.00
CA GLY A 154 3.17 3.10 5.03
C GLY A 154 3.20 4.30 5.98
N CYS A 155 3.03 5.52 5.48
CA CYS A 155 2.91 6.73 6.29
C CYS A 155 1.66 6.70 7.16
N LEU A 156 0.53 6.21 6.63
CA LEU A 156 -0.70 6.01 7.40
C LEU A 156 -0.50 4.97 8.52
N VAL A 157 0.19 3.86 8.24
CA VAL A 157 0.53 2.85 9.25
C VAL A 157 1.45 3.43 10.33
N SER A 158 2.45 4.23 9.94
CA SER A 158 3.32 4.94 10.87
C SER A 158 2.54 5.89 11.78
N ALA A 159 1.59 6.65 11.23
CA ALA A 159 0.77 7.60 12.00
C ALA A 159 -0.25 6.92 12.91
N LEU A 160 -0.93 5.87 12.43
CA LEU A 160 -2.02 5.24 13.17
C LEU A 160 -1.55 4.20 14.19
N SER A 161 -0.43 3.53 13.91
CA SER A 161 0.05 2.41 14.73
C SER A 161 1.40 2.69 15.38
N GLY A 162 2.27 3.53 14.80
CA GLY A 162 3.64 3.72 15.27
C GLY A 162 4.52 2.49 15.04
N SER A 163 5.57 2.32 15.83
CA SER A 163 6.41 1.10 15.80
C SER A 163 5.91 0.00 16.73
N LYS A 164 6.25 -1.27 16.44
CA LYS A 164 6.04 -2.39 17.37
C LYS A 164 7.10 -2.46 18.46
N VAL A 165 8.32 -2.03 18.13
CA VAL A 165 9.51 -2.17 18.99
C VAL A 165 10.23 -0.83 19.03
N GLU A 166 10.57 -0.39 20.23
CA GLU A 166 11.34 0.85 20.43
C GLU A 166 12.68 0.76 19.67
N GLY A 167 13.00 1.81 18.92
CA GLY A 167 14.24 1.88 18.13
C GLY A 167 14.18 1.26 16.75
N ILE A 168 13.03 0.73 16.32
CA ILE A 168 12.79 0.34 14.93
C ILE A 168 11.71 1.24 14.33
N PRO A 169 11.96 1.96 13.22
CA PRO A 169 10.93 2.70 12.50
C PRO A 169 9.74 1.83 12.10
N ALA A 170 8.55 2.43 12.10
CA ALA A 170 7.32 1.76 11.68
C ALA A 170 7.31 1.43 10.18
N HIS A 171 7.90 2.31 9.36
CA HIS A 171 7.85 2.27 7.90
C HIS A 171 9.25 2.39 7.29
N PHE A 172 9.59 1.44 6.41
CA PHE A 172 10.85 1.43 5.66
C PHE A 172 10.64 1.46 4.15
N GLY A 173 11.64 1.99 3.43
CA GLY A 173 11.72 1.98 1.98
C GLY A 173 13.00 1.34 1.46
N LEU A 174 12.88 0.37 0.54
CA LEU A 174 13.97 -0.39 -0.07
C LEU A 174 13.96 -0.24 -1.60
N PRO A 175 14.82 0.60 -2.21
CA PRO A 175 15.73 1.56 -1.58
C PRO A 175 15.03 2.86 -1.17
N VAL A 176 13.84 3.10 -1.71
CA VAL A 176 13.00 4.26 -1.42
C VAL A 176 11.55 3.82 -1.33
N ALA A 177 10.79 4.31 -0.36
CA ALA A 177 9.35 4.01 -0.24
C ALA A 177 8.49 4.75 -1.30
N ALA A 178 9.08 5.73 -1.98
CA ALA A 178 8.42 6.58 -2.96
C ALA A 178 9.43 7.05 -4.00
N ARG A 179 9.35 6.54 -5.23
CA ARG A 179 10.23 6.99 -6.33
C ARG A 179 9.69 8.22 -7.06
N TYR A 180 8.37 8.27 -7.25
CA TYR A 180 7.70 9.31 -8.05
C TYR A 180 6.68 10.11 -7.23
N THR A 181 6.89 10.13 -5.92
CA THR A 181 5.84 10.38 -4.94
C THR A 181 6.44 11.24 -3.81
N ASN A 182 5.63 12.12 -3.22
CA ASN A 182 5.91 12.79 -1.95
C ASN A 182 5.09 12.10 -0.84
N PRO A 183 5.63 11.05 -0.22
CA PRO A 183 4.84 10.05 0.51
C PRO A 183 4.15 10.50 1.82
N PRO A 184 4.64 11.45 2.63
CA PRO A 184 3.96 11.79 3.88
C PRO A 184 2.74 12.70 3.70
N GLY A 185 2.63 13.42 2.56
CA GLY A 185 1.52 14.34 2.34
C GLY A 185 1.36 15.36 3.47
N TYR A 186 0.14 15.50 4.00
CA TYR A 186 -0.18 16.37 5.15
C TYR A 186 0.27 15.81 6.51
N LEU A 187 0.69 14.55 6.62
CA LEU A 187 1.15 14.01 7.90
C LEU A 187 2.49 14.61 8.33
N GLY A 188 3.22 15.20 7.38
CA GLY A 188 4.52 15.79 7.63
C GLY A 188 5.63 14.74 7.72
N PRO A 189 6.88 15.20 7.75
CA PRO A 189 8.02 14.32 7.58
C PRO A 189 8.11 13.28 8.70
N ALA A 190 7.63 13.54 9.92
CA ALA A 190 7.69 12.62 11.08
C ALA A 190 7.12 11.20 10.86
N PHE A 191 6.33 11.00 9.80
CA PHE A 191 5.75 9.70 9.44
C PHE A 191 6.25 9.18 8.09
N ASP A 192 7.29 9.80 7.53
CA ASP A 192 7.95 9.32 6.32
C ASP A 192 8.72 8.02 6.57
N ALA A 193 9.05 7.32 5.48
CA ALA A 193 9.78 6.07 5.54
C ALA A 193 11.26 6.28 5.85
N PHE A 194 11.81 5.38 6.67
CA PHE A 194 13.26 5.23 6.77
C PHE A 194 13.79 4.50 5.52
N ASN A 195 14.42 5.25 4.62
CA ASN A 195 14.88 4.74 3.34
C ASN A 195 16.29 4.15 3.42
N ILE A 196 16.43 2.85 3.15
CA ILE A 196 17.72 2.16 3.13
C ILE A 196 18.20 2.08 1.68
N LYS A 197 19.03 3.03 1.30
CA LYS A 197 19.57 3.15 -0.06
C LYS A 197 20.74 2.20 -0.27
N GLY A 198 20.97 1.82 -1.52
CA GLY A 198 22.08 0.93 -1.92
C GLY A 198 21.66 -0.50 -2.25
N ASP A 199 22.67 -1.34 -2.48
CA ASP A 199 22.52 -2.78 -2.67
C ASP A 199 22.82 -3.46 -1.31
N PRO A 200 21.88 -4.23 -0.74
CA PRO A 200 22.08 -4.92 0.53
C PRO A 200 23.15 -6.02 0.47
N ARG A 201 23.77 -6.24 -0.68
CA ARG A 201 24.93 -7.11 -0.86
C ARG A 201 26.27 -6.42 -0.62
N THR A 202 26.32 -5.10 -0.55
CA THR A 202 27.60 -4.41 -0.44
C THR A 202 28.07 -4.35 1.01
N PRO A 203 29.38 -4.43 1.26
CA PRO A 203 29.93 -4.41 2.62
C PRO A 203 29.56 -3.15 3.41
N GLU A 204 29.28 -2.03 2.75
CA GLU A 204 28.86 -0.79 3.42
C GLU A 204 27.49 -0.94 4.08
N LEU A 205 26.60 -1.78 3.54
CA LEU A 205 25.27 -2.03 4.11
C LEU A 205 25.24 -3.29 4.99
N GLN A 206 26.00 -4.33 4.62
CA GLN A 206 26.11 -5.58 5.38
C GLN A 206 26.98 -5.45 6.64
N GLY A 207 27.91 -4.50 6.60
CA GLY A 207 28.98 -4.33 7.58
C GLY A 207 29.18 -2.87 7.98
N SER A 208 28.18 -2.00 7.80
CA SER A 208 28.07 -0.82 8.66
C SER A 208 27.87 -1.33 10.08
N LYS A 209 29.01 -1.62 10.72
CA LYS A 209 29.28 -1.13 12.06
C LYS A 209 28.73 0.29 12.05
N LEU A 210 27.50 0.47 12.52
CA LEU A 210 27.06 1.71 13.15
C LEU A 210 27.86 1.90 14.46
N LYS A 211 29.17 1.62 14.44
CA LYS A 211 30.14 2.26 15.30
C LYS A 211 30.28 3.67 14.73
N LEU A 212 29.28 4.51 15.00
CA LEU A 212 29.63 5.86 15.37
C LEU A 212 30.70 5.71 16.45
N ALA A 213 31.88 6.29 16.24
CA ALA A 213 32.81 6.50 17.34
C ALA A 213 31.99 6.99 18.55
N PRO A 214 32.28 6.56 19.79
CA PRO A 214 31.61 7.12 20.95
C PRO A 214 31.93 8.62 20.93
N VAL A 215 31.07 9.40 20.28
CA VAL A 215 31.09 10.85 20.36
C VAL A 215 30.78 11.06 21.82
N ARG A 216 31.81 11.44 22.57
CA ARG A 216 31.72 11.76 23.99
C ARG A 216 30.46 12.59 24.20
N PHE A 217 29.48 11.98 24.85
CA PHE A 217 28.20 12.58 25.25
C PHE A 217 28.42 13.57 26.42
N GLU A 218 29.48 14.39 26.36
CA GLU A 218 29.87 15.20 27.51
C GLU A 218 29.07 16.49 27.64
N ASP A 219 28.30 16.92 26.62
CA ASP A 219 27.51 18.16 26.74
C ASP A 219 26.13 18.08 26.07
N ARG A 220 25.31 17.10 26.48
CA ARG A 220 23.89 17.02 26.08
C ARG A 220 23.13 18.31 26.41
N ARG A 221 23.56 19.02 27.46
CA ARG A 221 22.99 20.30 27.90
C ARG A 221 23.42 21.47 27.02
N SER A 222 24.66 21.48 26.51
CA SER A 222 25.12 22.58 25.65
C SER A 222 24.53 22.49 24.23
N MET A 223 24.27 21.28 23.73
CA MET A 223 23.59 21.10 22.45
C MET A 223 22.10 21.46 22.54
N LEU A 224 21.39 21.04 23.60
CA LEU A 224 20.03 21.50 23.88
C LEU A 224 19.96 23.03 24.00
N THR A 225 20.92 23.65 24.70
CA THR A 225 20.97 25.12 24.83
C THR A 225 21.25 25.81 23.49
N GLN A 226 22.08 25.22 22.62
CA GLN A 226 22.37 25.77 21.28
C GLN A 226 21.18 25.57 20.33
N LEU A 227 20.46 24.46 20.43
CA LEU A 227 19.23 24.20 19.69
C LEU A 227 18.10 25.13 20.15
N GLU A 228 17.91 25.31 21.46
CA GLU A 228 16.95 26.28 22.02
C GLU A 228 17.27 27.73 21.60
N ASN A 229 18.56 28.09 21.53
CA ASN A 229 19.00 29.40 21.02
C ASN A 229 18.72 29.57 19.52
N LEU A 230 18.88 28.52 18.71
CA LEU A 230 18.55 28.54 17.28
C LEU A 230 17.04 28.52 17.04
N CYS A 231 16.26 27.81 17.87
CA CYS A 231 14.81 27.81 17.85
C CYS A 231 14.25 29.20 18.14
N ARG A 232 14.74 29.89 19.18
CA ARG A 232 14.34 31.28 19.50
C ARG A 232 14.64 32.28 18.39
N LEU A 233 15.73 32.09 17.65
CA LEU A 233 16.08 32.97 16.53
C LEU A 233 15.23 32.72 15.27
N ASN A 234 14.50 31.59 15.22
CA ASN A 234 13.80 31.12 14.03
C ASN A 234 12.29 30.91 14.25
N GLU A 235 11.72 31.54 15.29
CA GLU A 235 10.29 31.58 15.68
C GLU A 235 9.32 32.17 14.61
N ARG A 236 9.72 32.26 13.34
CA ARG A 236 8.87 32.71 12.23
C ARG A 236 8.31 31.60 11.34
N SER A 237 8.56 30.32 11.63
CA SER A 237 7.95 29.20 10.90
C SER A 237 7.78 27.97 11.80
N SER A 238 6.55 27.71 12.30
CA SER A 238 6.32 26.90 13.51
C SER A 238 6.07 25.39 13.34
N ASP A 239 6.17 24.77 12.15
CA ASP A 239 5.71 23.38 11.99
C ASP A 239 6.84 22.33 11.86
N ALA A 240 8.11 22.75 11.81
CA ALA A 240 9.25 21.85 11.59
C ALA A 240 9.83 21.21 12.86
N TYR A 241 9.55 21.77 14.05
CA TYR A 241 10.28 21.44 15.28
C TYR A 241 9.89 20.08 15.89
N GLU A 242 8.60 19.77 16.01
CA GLU A 242 8.12 18.54 16.65
C GLU A 242 8.46 17.28 15.82
N ALA A 243 8.53 17.43 14.48
CA ALA A 243 8.95 16.35 13.60
C ALA A 243 10.44 16.00 13.76
N HIS A 244 11.30 16.99 14.02
CA HIS A 244 12.73 16.77 14.22
C HIS A 244 13.05 16.04 15.53
N ASP A 245 12.28 16.27 16.59
CA ASP A 245 12.52 15.61 17.88
C ASP A 245 12.20 14.10 17.80
N LYS A 246 11.06 13.73 17.21
CA LYS A 246 10.69 12.31 17.02
C LYS A 246 11.70 11.58 16.13
N PHE A 247 12.16 12.21 15.05
CA PHE A 247 13.20 11.64 14.20
C PHE A 247 14.54 11.48 14.93
N SER A 248 14.89 12.45 15.78
CA SER A 248 16.14 12.42 16.53
C SER A 248 16.12 11.32 17.59
N GLU A 249 15.00 11.12 18.29
CA GLU A 249 14.82 10.03 19.24
C GLU A 249 14.85 8.65 18.56
N GLU A 250 14.12 8.48 17.45
CA GLU A 250 14.13 7.24 16.67
C GLU A 250 15.53 6.95 16.10
N ALA A 251 16.24 7.96 15.59
CA ALA A 251 17.61 7.83 15.10
C ALA A 251 18.59 7.45 16.22
N ILE A 252 18.47 8.04 17.42
CA ILE A 252 19.29 7.67 18.57
C ILE A 252 19.00 6.23 19.02
N SER A 253 17.75 5.83 19.06
CA SER A 253 17.35 4.46 19.45
C SER A 253 17.75 3.41 18.40
N LEU A 254 17.67 3.76 17.12
CA LEU A 254 18.22 3.00 15.98
C LEU A 254 19.72 2.73 16.15
N LEU A 255 20.48 3.75 16.54
CA LEU A 255 21.93 3.68 16.69
C LEU A 255 22.38 2.94 17.95
N THR A 256 21.54 2.86 18.97
CA THR A 256 21.92 2.32 20.30
C THR A 256 21.41 0.91 20.58
N SER A 257 20.32 0.47 19.93
CA SER A 257 19.67 -0.81 20.27
C SER A 257 20.33 -2.06 19.68
N GLY A 258 21.22 -1.94 18.69
CA GLY A 258 21.85 -3.07 17.97
C GLY A 258 20.87 -4.00 17.21
N THR A 259 19.56 -3.78 17.34
CA THR A 259 18.51 -4.58 16.71
C THR A 259 18.42 -4.28 15.22
N MET A 260 18.59 -3.01 14.85
CA MET A 260 18.66 -2.59 13.45
C MET A 260 19.87 -3.20 12.72
N GLU A 261 21.05 -3.19 13.34
CA GLU A 261 22.28 -3.78 12.77
C GLU A 261 22.08 -5.28 12.49
N ARG A 262 21.51 -6.02 13.45
CA ARG A 262 21.16 -7.43 13.24
C ARG A 262 20.13 -7.63 12.13
N ALA A 263 19.13 -6.76 12.01
CA ALA A 263 18.12 -6.85 10.97
C ALA A 263 18.71 -6.62 9.57
N MET A 264 19.67 -5.69 9.44
CA MET A 264 20.36 -5.39 8.18
C MET A 264 21.42 -6.43 7.79
N ASN A 265 21.97 -7.18 8.76
CA ASN A 265 22.95 -8.23 8.48
C ASN A 265 22.29 -9.45 7.81
N LEU A 266 22.40 -9.52 6.47
CA LEU A 266 21.93 -10.66 5.68
C LEU A 266 22.83 -11.89 5.77
N ASP A 267 24.10 -11.75 6.15
CA ASP A 267 25.03 -12.87 6.29
C ASP A 267 24.73 -13.74 7.51
N ALA A 268 23.91 -13.24 8.44
CA ALA A 268 23.36 -14.02 9.53
C ALA A 268 22.37 -15.10 9.05
N GLU A 269 21.87 -15.02 7.82
CA GLU A 269 20.97 -16.03 7.24
C GLU A 269 21.74 -17.17 6.55
N PRO A 270 21.24 -18.42 6.63
CA PRO A 270 21.83 -19.54 5.90
C PRO A 270 21.92 -19.26 4.40
N LEU A 271 23.03 -19.65 3.76
CA LEU A 271 23.25 -19.44 2.33
C LEU A 271 22.10 -19.99 1.46
N ALA A 272 21.63 -21.20 1.76
CA ALA A 272 20.50 -21.82 1.06
C ALA A 272 19.20 -20.98 1.12
N LEU A 273 18.98 -20.22 2.21
CA LEU A 273 17.84 -19.30 2.29
C LEU A 273 18.06 -18.10 1.36
N ARG A 274 19.26 -17.53 1.36
CA ARG A 274 19.62 -16.40 0.49
C ARG A 274 19.53 -16.76 -0.99
N GLU A 275 19.95 -17.96 -1.36
CA GLU A 275 19.85 -18.50 -2.72
C GLU A 275 18.39 -18.66 -3.16
N ARG A 276 17.52 -19.15 -2.27
CA ARG A 276 16.07 -19.29 -2.55
C ARG A 276 15.38 -17.95 -2.80
N TYR A 277 15.80 -16.87 -2.14
CA TYR A 277 15.34 -15.51 -2.47
C TYR A 277 16.00 -14.98 -3.75
N GLY A 278 17.18 -15.49 -4.11
CA GLY A 278 18.01 -15.07 -5.21
C GLY A 278 19.15 -14.17 -4.75
N LEU A 279 20.38 -14.47 -5.17
CA LEU A 279 21.59 -13.69 -4.87
C LEU A 279 21.72 -12.41 -5.72
N ASN A 280 20.59 -11.84 -6.11
CA ASN A 280 20.49 -10.58 -6.81
C ASN A 280 19.95 -9.50 -5.87
N ILE A 281 20.08 -8.24 -6.29
CA ILE A 281 19.66 -7.08 -5.49
C ILE A 281 18.19 -7.16 -5.04
N TYR A 282 17.31 -7.73 -5.86
CA TYR A 282 15.88 -7.83 -5.56
C TYR A 282 15.58 -8.90 -4.51
N GLY A 283 16.11 -10.11 -4.70
CA GLY A 283 15.97 -11.22 -3.77
C GLY A 283 16.46 -10.84 -2.37
N GLN A 284 17.63 -10.20 -2.31
CA GLN A 284 18.22 -9.75 -1.06
C GLN A 284 17.42 -8.60 -0.41
N ARG A 285 16.78 -7.70 -1.19
CA ARG A 285 15.85 -6.69 -0.64
C ARG A 285 14.60 -7.32 -0.02
N VAL A 286 14.03 -8.35 -0.66
CA VAL A 286 12.87 -9.07 -0.09
C VAL A 286 13.27 -9.80 1.20
N LEU A 287 14.46 -10.41 1.23
CA LEU A 287 14.98 -11.03 2.45
C LEU A 287 15.20 -9.98 3.56
N MET A 288 15.77 -8.82 3.23
CA MET A 288 15.95 -7.73 4.19
C MET A 288 14.60 -7.21 4.73
N ALA A 289 13.60 -7.06 3.85
CA ALA A 289 12.26 -6.67 4.27
C ALA A 289 11.64 -7.64 5.28
N ARG A 290 11.80 -8.95 5.05
CA ARG A 290 11.38 -9.98 6.01
C ARG A 290 12.06 -9.76 7.37
N ARG A 291 13.39 -9.59 7.40
CA ARG A 291 14.14 -9.38 8.64
C ARG A 291 13.75 -8.09 9.37
N LEU A 292 13.46 -7.01 8.64
CA LEU A 292 12.97 -5.76 9.23
C LEU A 292 11.60 -5.93 9.87
N ILE A 293 10.68 -6.67 9.22
CA ILE A 293 9.38 -7.01 9.82
C ILE A 293 9.56 -7.86 11.07
N GLU A 294 10.42 -8.88 11.03
CA GLU A 294 10.75 -9.73 12.19
C GLU A 294 11.39 -8.93 13.33
N ALA A 295 12.13 -7.86 13.02
CA ALA A 295 12.74 -6.96 13.99
C ALA A 295 11.75 -5.96 14.63
N GLY A 296 10.53 -5.81 14.08
CA GLY A 296 9.49 -4.93 14.64
C GLY A 296 8.93 -3.87 13.70
N ALA A 297 9.38 -3.82 12.44
CA ALA A 297 8.77 -2.94 11.45
C ALA A 297 7.32 -3.35 11.15
N ARG A 298 6.46 -2.37 10.85
CA ARG A 298 5.06 -2.63 10.46
C ARG A 298 4.87 -2.64 8.95
N PHE A 299 5.52 -1.73 8.24
CA PHE A 299 5.37 -1.59 6.80
C PHE A 299 6.72 -1.48 6.12
N VAL A 300 6.99 -2.32 5.13
CA VAL A 300 8.20 -2.21 4.31
C VAL A 300 7.78 -2.09 2.85
N THR A 301 8.15 -0.98 2.22
CA THR A 301 7.96 -0.77 0.78
C THR A 301 9.20 -1.19 0.03
N ILE A 302 9.08 -2.17 -0.86
CA ILE A 302 10.13 -2.55 -1.80
C ILE A 302 9.80 -1.92 -3.13
N ASN A 303 10.58 -0.91 -3.53
CA ASN A 303 10.41 -0.26 -4.82
C ASN A 303 11.34 -0.90 -5.84
N GLN A 304 10.75 -1.74 -6.69
CA GLN A 304 11.43 -2.28 -7.86
C GLN A 304 11.32 -1.29 -9.01
N ALA A 305 12.21 -0.32 -8.99
CA ALA A 305 12.54 0.50 -10.12
C ALA A 305 13.50 -0.24 -11.03
N VAL A 306 13.21 -0.30 -12.34
CA VAL A 306 14.25 -0.56 -13.35
C VAL A 306 15.24 0.60 -13.28
N GLN A 307 16.22 0.50 -12.39
CA GLN A 307 17.28 1.48 -12.19
C GLN A 307 18.59 0.73 -12.37
N GLY A 308 19.21 0.93 -13.55
CA GLY A 308 20.64 0.72 -13.73
C GLY A 308 21.12 -0.71 -13.94
N GLY A 309 20.40 -1.48 -14.77
CA GLY A 309 20.88 -2.79 -15.25
C GLY A 309 20.65 -3.90 -14.23
N LEU A 310 19.65 -4.74 -14.48
CA LEU A 310 19.67 -6.18 -14.27
C LEU A 310 18.19 -6.68 -14.34
N PHE A 311 17.69 -6.98 -15.53
CA PHE A 311 17.55 -8.42 -15.75
C PHE A 311 18.98 -8.91 -15.61
N GLY A 312 19.29 -9.66 -14.55
CA GLY A 312 20.57 -10.38 -14.46
C GLY A 312 20.97 -10.79 -15.84
N ALA A 313 22.18 -10.43 -16.30
CA ALA A 313 22.67 -10.87 -17.59
C ALA A 313 22.33 -12.36 -17.66
N GLY A 314 21.39 -12.71 -18.54
CA GLY A 314 20.69 -13.98 -18.47
C GLY A 314 21.71 -15.09 -18.58
N THR A 315 21.88 -15.82 -17.49
CA THR A 315 22.52 -17.14 -17.45
C THR A 315 21.66 -18.00 -16.54
#